data_AF-A0A388M3F0-F1
#
_entry.id   AF-A0A388M3F0-F1
#
_cell.length_a   1.000
_cell.length_b   1.000
_cell.length_c   1.000
_cell.angle_alpha   90.00
_cell.angle_beta   90.00
_cell.angle_gamma   90.00
#
_symmetry.space_group_name_H-M   'P 1'
#
loop_
_entity.id
_entity.type
_entity.pdbx_description
1 polymer ?
#
loop_
_entity_poly.entity_id
_entity_poly.type
_entity_poly.pdbx_seq_one_letter_code
_entity_poly.pdbx_strand_id
1 'polypeptide(L)'
;MASLRRLFGDGLSDGFGRCCDDTHEGAGSNNGRGTRGNWQQGQVDTNRPLYERHWFKANIWIAIFSFNVNYFFTHYFYTVLGARYTFPSWRLNNVPIPLYFMTHPYFCFYHTISNMLLRRLRHAISTVGSRCTRWVIQALFIIVLSYITAAMEAITIANFPYYDFVDRWMMYTVGSLFYAMYFFISYPMYIRLDEKPNEPWTVWQSVVDSMGVAMIVLIMLDFWRIGVGPIVDIPGVAECGDCVKHHSLPWLSL
;
A
#
# COMPACT_ATOMS: atom_id res chain seq x y z
N MET A 1 -22.86 -22.37 9.33
CA MET A 1 -23.11 -21.13 8.57
C MET A 1 -23.08 -19.83 9.39
N ALA A 2 -23.08 -19.85 10.74
CA ALA A 2 -23.03 -18.63 11.57
C ALA A 2 -21.62 -18.02 11.80
N SER A 3 -20.54 -18.69 11.37
CA SER A 3 -19.15 -18.28 11.65
C SER A 3 -18.50 -17.40 10.57
N LEU A 4 -19.08 -17.32 9.36
CA LEU A 4 -18.52 -16.52 8.25
C LEU A 4 -19.05 -15.08 8.21
N ARG A 5 -20.22 -14.81 8.81
CA ARG A 5 -20.82 -13.46 8.91
C ARG A 5 -20.10 -12.52 9.90
N ARG A 6 -19.21 -13.02 10.75
CA ARG A 6 -18.37 -12.17 11.64
C ARG A 6 -17.03 -11.76 11.01
N LEU A 7 -16.58 -12.45 9.96
CA LEU A 7 -15.32 -12.14 9.27
C LEU A 7 -15.50 -11.07 8.18
N PHE A 8 -16.67 -11.04 7.55
CA PHE A 8 -17.08 -10.00 6.62
C PHE A 8 -18.18 -9.18 7.28
N GLY A 9 -17.80 -8.17 8.06
CA GLY A 9 -18.74 -7.19 8.59
C GLY A 9 -19.54 -6.53 7.45
N ASP A 10 -20.74 -6.07 7.78
CA ASP A 10 -21.76 -5.49 6.88
C ASP A 10 -21.34 -4.21 6.11
N GLY A 11 -20.04 -3.95 5.93
CA GLY A 11 -19.50 -2.78 5.26
C GLY A 11 -19.46 -2.82 3.73
N LEU A 12 -19.88 -3.93 3.10
CA LEU A 12 -19.86 -4.09 1.64
C LEU A 12 -21.23 -3.90 0.97
N SER A 13 -22.34 -3.89 1.71
CA SER A 13 -23.69 -3.68 1.13
C SER A 13 -24.13 -2.22 1.06
N ASP A 14 -23.55 -1.33 1.87
CA ASP A 14 -24.04 0.06 1.98
C ASP A 14 -23.36 1.04 1.01
N GLY A 15 -22.42 0.55 0.19
CA GLY A 15 -21.57 1.39 -0.67
C GLY A 15 -22.07 1.64 -2.09
N PHE A 16 -23.12 0.93 -2.57
CA PHE A 16 -23.42 0.89 -4.01
C PHE A 16 -24.81 1.40 -4.42
N GLY A 17 -25.68 1.77 -3.47
CA GLY A 17 -27.13 1.89 -3.76
C GLY A 17 -27.85 3.22 -3.53
N ARG A 18 -27.24 4.26 -2.96
CA ARG A 18 -27.97 5.52 -2.67
C ARG A 18 -27.15 6.77 -2.98
N CYS A 19 -27.09 7.12 -4.26
CA CYS A 19 -26.55 8.39 -4.74
C CYS A 19 -27.63 9.48 -4.95
N CYS A 20 -28.91 9.17 -4.76
CA CYS A 20 -30.00 10.11 -5.02
C CYS A 20 -31.14 9.85 -4.04
N ASP A 21 -31.04 10.38 -2.82
CA ASP A 21 -32.16 11.02 -2.12
C ASP A 21 -31.66 11.55 -0.77
N ASP A 22 -31.98 12.82 -0.53
CA ASP A 22 -32.34 13.43 0.75
C ASP A 22 -31.86 14.88 0.83
N THR A 23 -32.79 15.75 0.46
CA THR A 23 -32.88 17.17 0.78
C THR A 23 -33.02 17.39 2.30
N HIS A 24 -32.30 18.40 2.80
CA HIS A 24 -32.55 19.23 3.98
C HIS A 24 -33.43 18.70 5.14
N GLU A 25 -32.84 18.59 6.34
CA GLU A 25 -33.47 19.04 7.60
C GLU A 25 -32.50 19.01 8.80
N GLY A 26 -32.56 20.04 9.66
CA GLY A 26 -32.11 19.93 11.06
C GLY A 26 -30.76 20.56 11.45
N ALA A 27 -30.65 21.89 11.39
CA ALA A 27 -29.60 22.63 12.10
C ALA A 27 -29.88 22.64 13.61
N GLY A 28 -29.30 21.68 14.35
CA GLY A 28 -29.28 21.65 15.81
C GLY A 28 -28.04 22.34 16.35
N SER A 29 -28.24 23.52 16.94
CA SER A 29 -27.28 24.27 17.77
C SER A 29 -26.65 23.37 18.83
N ASN A 30 -25.31 23.29 18.88
CA ASN A 30 -24.62 22.87 20.10
C ASN A 30 -23.35 23.69 20.33
N ASN A 31 -23.49 24.64 21.25
CA ASN A 31 -22.50 25.60 21.67
C ASN A 31 -21.56 24.93 22.70
N GLY A 32 -20.62 24.12 22.21
CA GLY A 32 -19.58 23.49 23.04
C GLY A 32 -18.25 24.19 22.82
N ARG A 33 -17.85 25.08 23.75
CA ARG A 33 -16.49 25.62 23.80
C ARG A 33 -15.49 24.47 23.87
N GLY A 34 -14.82 24.20 22.76
CA GLY A 34 -13.75 23.22 22.66
C GLY A 34 -12.60 23.62 23.57
N THR A 35 -12.48 22.95 24.72
CA THR A 35 -11.24 22.92 25.48
C THR A 35 -10.17 22.35 24.54
N ARG A 36 -9.09 23.11 24.33
CA ARG A 36 -7.88 22.59 23.66
C ARG A 36 -7.33 21.46 24.53
N GLY A 37 -7.78 20.24 24.27
CA GLY A 37 -7.25 19.04 24.89
C GLY A 37 -5.74 18.98 24.64
N ASN A 38 -4.97 18.72 25.69
CA ASN A 38 -3.55 18.41 25.59
C ASN A 38 -3.41 17.08 24.82
N TRP A 39 -3.29 17.15 23.50
CA TRP A 39 -3.06 16.00 22.63
C TRP A 39 -1.59 15.56 22.72
N GLN A 40 -1.17 15.02 23.87
CA GLN A 40 0.09 14.29 23.94
C GLN A 40 -0.17 12.87 23.41
N GLN A 41 -0.06 12.71 22.09
CA GLN A 41 -0.37 11.48 21.36
C GLN A 41 0.36 10.23 21.91
N GLY A 42 1.53 10.42 22.55
CA GLY A 42 2.27 9.35 23.21
C GLY A 42 1.73 8.91 24.57
N GLN A 43 0.96 9.74 25.28
CA GLN A 43 0.40 9.39 26.60
C GLN A 43 -0.81 8.44 26.53
N VAL A 44 -1.47 8.39 25.36
CA VAL A 44 -2.71 7.61 25.16
C VAL A 44 -2.44 6.09 25.19
N ASP A 45 -1.22 5.68 24.85
CA ASP A 45 -0.82 4.26 24.75
C ASP A 45 0.11 3.81 25.90
N THR A 46 0.52 4.69 26.82
CA THR A 46 1.52 4.39 27.87
C THR A 46 1.15 3.19 28.73
N ASN A 47 -0.13 3.09 29.12
CA ASN A 47 -0.63 2.04 30.01
C ASN A 47 -1.17 0.81 29.28
N ARG A 48 -1.07 0.76 27.95
CA ARG A 48 -1.55 -0.38 27.15
C ARG A 48 -0.46 -1.44 26.99
N PRO A 49 -0.81 -2.74 26.97
CA PRO A 49 0.13 -3.79 26.62
C PRO A 49 0.60 -3.61 25.17
N LEU A 50 1.81 -4.10 24.85
CA LEU A 50 2.47 -3.83 23.57
C LEU A 50 1.60 -4.16 22.35
N TYR A 51 0.88 -5.29 22.39
CA TYR A 51 0.07 -5.77 21.28
C TYR A 51 -1.19 -4.91 21.00
N GLU A 52 -1.60 -4.06 21.93
CA GLU A 52 -2.73 -3.12 21.75
C GLU A 52 -2.28 -1.76 21.23
N ARG A 53 -0.98 -1.44 21.33
CA ARG A 53 -0.43 -0.16 20.91
C ARG A 53 -0.45 -0.04 19.39
N HIS A 54 -0.75 1.17 18.93
CA HIS A 54 -0.84 1.44 17.49
C HIS A 54 0.46 1.12 16.76
N TRP A 55 1.59 1.58 17.30
CA TRP A 55 2.90 1.40 16.67
C TRP A 55 3.26 -0.09 16.47
N PHE A 56 2.86 -0.96 17.38
CA PHE A 56 3.14 -2.39 17.29
C PHE A 56 2.35 -3.04 16.16
N LYS A 57 1.04 -2.78 16.10
CA LYS A 57 0.17 -3.25 15.02
C LYS A 57 0.59 -2.69 13.66
N ALA A 58 1.00 -1.43 13.62
CA ALA A 58 1.53 -0.77 12.43
C ALA A 58 2.80 -1.46 11.90
N ASN A 59 3.73 -1.79 12.79
CA ASN A 59 4.95 -2.51 12.41
C ASN A 59 4.64 -3.94 11.93
N ILE A 60 3.71 -4.66 12.57
CA ILE A 60 3.30 -5.99 12.09
C ILE A 60 2.72 -5.90 10.68
N TRP A 61 1.83 -4.94 10.45
CA TRP A 61 1.22 -4.73 9.13
C TRP A 61 2.29 -4.47 8.06
N ILE A 62 3.23 -3.56 8.33
CA ILE A 62 4.31 -3.23 7.39
C ILE A 62 5.29 -4.38 7.22
N ALA A 63 5.63 -5.12 8.27
CA ALA A 63 6.53 -6.27 8.18
C ALA A 63 5.96 -7.35 7.25
N ILE A 64 4.66 -7.65 7.38
CA ILE A 64 3.99 -8.62 6.51
C ILE A 64 3.92 -8.11 5.08
N PHE A 65 3.49 -6.86 4.88
CA PHE A 65 3.36 -6.29 3.55
C PHE A 65 4.72 -6.19 2.83
N SER A 66 5.74 -5.64 3.50
CA SER A 66 7.10 -5.52 2.95
C SER A 66 7.75 -6.88 2.70
N PHE A 67 7.51 -7.90 3.53
CA PHE A 67 7.96 -9.26 3.25
C PHE A 67 7.37 -9.77 1.92
N ASN A 68 6.07 -9.60 1.71
CA ASN A 68 5.42 -10.01 0.45
C ASN A 68 5.96 -9.23 -0.76
N VAL A 69 6.21 -7.93 -0.59
CA VAL A 69 6.84 -7.09 -1.62
C VAL A 69 8.22 -7.64 -2.02
N ASN A 70 9.07 -7.93 -1.04
CA ASN A 70 10.42 -8.43 -1.32
C ASN A 70 10.42 -9.88 -1.79
N TYR A 71 9.56 -10.74 -1.24
CA TYR A 71 9.57 -12.16 -1.56
C TYR A 71 8.85 -12.45 -2.88
N PHE A 72 7.62 -11.96 -3.07
CA PHE A 72 6.80 -12.26 -4.24
C PHE A 72 6.93 -11.18 -5.32
N PHE A 73 6.85 -9.89 -4.96
CA PHE A 73 6.68 -8.84 -5.97
C PHE A 73 7.99 -8.46 -6.65
N THR A 74 9.13 -8.75 -6.01
CA THR A 74 10.47 -8.53 -6.59
C THR A 74 10.65 -9.19 -7.97
N HIS A 75 9.93 -10.29 -8.23
CA HIS A 75 9.97 -10.96 -9.53
C HIS A 75 9.54 -10.00 -10.66
N TYR A 76 8.56 -9.13 -10.41
CA TYR A 76 8.14 -8.13 -11.38
C TYR A 76 9.19 -7.03 -11.58
N PHE A 77 9.96 -6.66 -10.55
CA PHE A 77 11.10 -5.76 -10.76
C PHE A 77 12.14 -6.36 -11.71
N TYR A 78 12.35 -7.68 -11.64
CA TYR A 78 13.33 -8.35 -12.50
C TYR A 78 12.81 -8.58 -13.91
N THR A 79 11.55 -8.98 -14.05
CA THR A 79 10.95 -9.42 -15.33
C THR A 79 10.14 -8.36 -16.06
N VAL A 80 9.64 -7.34 -15.37
CA VAL A 80 8.91 -6.23 -15.97
C VAL A 80 9.82 -5.01 -16.10
N LEU A 81 10.51 -4.64 -15.02
CA LEU A 81 11.32 -3.42 -14.96
C LEU A 81 12.79 -3.61 -15.37
N GLY A 82 13.28 -4.86 -15.40
CA GLY A 82 14.67 -5.15 -15.72
C GLY A 82 15.68 -4.65 -14.67
N ALA A 83 15.25 -4.50 -13.41
CA ALA A 83 16.14 -4.10 -12.32
C ALA A 83 16.92 -5.31 -11.78
N ARG A 84 18.16 -5.14 -11.31
CA ARG A 84 18.94 -6.22 -10.69
C ARG A 84 19.82 -5.72 -9.54
N TYR A 85 19.88 -6.48 -8.46
CA TYR A 85 20.83 -6.22 -7.36
C TYR A 85 22.14 -6.97 -7.60
N THR A 86 23.27 -6.27 -7.54
CA THR A 86 24.59 -6.84 -7.89
C THR A 86 25.55 -7.03 -6.72
N PHE A 87 25.19 -6.57 -5.50
CA PHE A 87 26.08 -6.69 -4.35
C PHE A 87 26.16 -8.13 -3.80
N PRO A 88 27.33 -8.52 -3.23
CA PRO A 88 27.51 -9.83 -2.63
C PRO A 88 26.71 -9.95 -1.33
N SER A 89 25.81 -10.93 -1.27
CA SER A 89 24.92 -11.18 -0.13
C SER A 89 24.31 -12.57 -0.25
N TRP A 90 23.93 -13.16 0.88
CA TRP A 90 22.95 -14.26 0.87
C TRP A 90 21.62 -13.76 0.32
N ARG A 91 20.94 -14.61 -0.45
CA ARG A 91 19.74 -14.24 -1.20
C ARG A 91 18.59 -15.14 -0.83
N LEU A 92 17.41 -14.55 -0.69
CA LEU A 92 16.14 -15.22 -0.55
C LEU A 92 15.28 -14.82 -1.75
N ASN A 93 14.91 -15.80 -2.57
CA ASN A 93 14.24 -15.58 -3.86
C ASN A 93 14.93 -14.53 -4.75
N ASN A 94 16.26 -14.67 -4.93
CA ASN A 94 17.13 -13.75 -5.67
C ASN A 94 17.29 -12.33 -5.10
N VAL A 95 16.62 -12.01 -3.98
CA VAL A 95 16.75 -10.74 -3.26
C VAL A 95 17.77 -10.88 -2.13
N PRO A 96 18.77 -9.99 -2.06
CA PRO A 96 19.67 -9.90 -0.90
C PRO A 96 18.91 -9.74 0.43
N ILE A 97 19.23 -10.58 1.42
CA ILE A 97 18.59 -10.55 2.75
C ILE A 97 18.60 -9.15 3.41
N PRO A 98 19.67 -8.34 3.32
CA PRO A 98 19.67 -6.99 3.89
C PRO A 98 18.54 -6.08 3.37
N LEU A 99 18.02 -6.31 2.17
CA LEU A 99 16.93 -5.50 1.61
C LEU A 99 15.60 -5.77 2.29
N TYR A 100 15.34 -6.99 2.78
CA TYR A 100 14.14 -7.27 3.57
C TYR A 100 14.13 -6.43 4.86
N PHE A 101 15.28 -6.26 5.50
CA PHE A 101 15.40 -5.43 6.69
C PHE A 101 15.40 -3.94 6.38
N MET A 102 16.01 -3.54 5.26
CA MET A 102 16.10 -2.15 4.84
C MET A 102 14.74 -1.61 4.36
N THR A 103 13.96 -2.41 3.63
CA THR A 103 12.65 -1.97 3.11
C THR A 103 11.65 -1.67 4.23
N HIS A 104 11.73 -2.37 5.37
CA HIS A 104 10.81 -2.15 6.50
C HIS A 104 10.74 -0.67 6.97
N PRO A 105 11.86 -0.01 7.37
CA PRO A 105 11.81 1.40 7.78
C PRO A 105 11.41 2.35 6.65
N TYR A 106 11.76 2.07 5.39
CA TYR A 106 11.29 2.87 4.24
C TYR A 106 9.76 2.83 4.12
N PHE A 107 9.18 1.63 4.17
CA PHE A 107 7.73 1.47 4.09
C PHE A 107 7.05 2.09 5.32
N CYS A 108 7.58 1.94 6.52
CA CYS A 108 7.07 2.63 7.70
C CYS A 108 7.07 4.16 7.51
N PHE A 109 8.13 4.73 6.95
CA PHE A 109 8.24 6.16 6.68
C PHE A 109 7.19 6.62 5.67
N TYR A 110 7.08 5.95 4.52
CA TYR A 110 6.11 6.30 3.47
C TYR A 110 4.67 6.27 3.99
N HIS A 111 4.32 5.22 4.72
CA HIS A 111 2.96 5.03 5.24
C HIS A 111 2.64 5.98 6.40
N THR A 112 3.64 6.39 7.18
CA THR A 112 3.45 7.40 8.22
C THR A 112 3.20 8.78 7.61
N ILE A 113 4.02 9.19 6.64
CA ILE A 113 3.84 10.45 5.93
C ILE A 113 2.51 10.46 5.17
N SER A 114 2.14 9.37 4.50
CA SER A 114 0.87 9.29 3.78
C SER A 114 -0.32 9.40 4.72
N ASN A 115 -0.31 8.74 5.87
CA ASN A 115 -1.36 8.90 6.89
C ASN A 115 -1.48 10.35 7.37
N MET A 116 -0.37 11.02 7.66
CA MET A 116 -0.40 12.43 8.07
C MET A 116 -1.01 13.34 7.00
N LEU A 117 -0.60 13.16 5.74
CA LEU A 117 -1.09 13.95 4.61
C LEU A 117 -2.56 13.67 4.31
N LEU A 118 -2.99 12.41 4.33
CA LEU A 118 -4.37 12.01 4.09
C LEU A 118 -5.30 12.48 5.22
N ARG A 119 -4.88 12.44 6.49
CA ARG A 119 -5.64 13.05 7.60
C ARG A 119 -5.80 14.55 7.42
N ARG A 120 -4.72 15.25 7.02
CA ARG A 120 -4.78 16.69 6.70
C ARG A 120 -5.72 16.98 5.53
N LEU A 121 -5.65 16.18 4.47
CA LEU A 121 -6.55 16.31 3.32
C LEU A 121 -8.00 16.12 3.73
N ARG A 122 -8.32 15.04 4.46
CA ARG A 122 -9.67 14.74 4.96
C ARG A 122 -10.23 15.88 5.80
N HIS A 123 -9.40 16.49 6.64
CA HIS A 123 -9.78 17.68 7.40
C HIS A 123 -10.04 18.89 6.49
N ALA A 124 -9.16 19.14 5.51
CA ALA A 124 -9.28 20.27 4.59
C ALA A 124 -10.54 20.20 3.70
N ILE A 125 -10.95 19.00 3.29
CA ILE A 125 -12.14 18.78 2.45
C ILE A 125 -13.41 18.50 3.27
N SER A 126 -13.34 18.62 4.60
CA SER A 126 -14.47 18.30 5.50
C SER A 126 -15.69 19.21 5.32
N THR A 127 -15.50 20.38 4.71
CA THR A 127 -16.54 21.37 4.40
C THR A 127 -17.22 21.15 3.04
N VAL A 128 -16.68 20.31 2.17
CA VAL A 128 -17.22 20.07 0.82
C VAL A 128 -18.51 19.24 0.92
N GLY A 129 -19.70 19.76 0.57
CA GLY A 129 -20.97 19.06 0.82
C GLY A 129 -21.13 17.69 0.13
N SER A 130 -20.57 17.52 -1.07
CA SER A 130 -20.72 16.29 -1.85
C SER A 130 -19.76 15.18 -1.41
N ARG A 131 -20.31 14.04 -0.99
CA ARG A 131 -19.55 12.83 -0.63
C ARG A 131 -18.74 12.31 -1.81
N CYS A 132 -19.32 12.27 -3.01
CA CYS A 132 -18.64 11.81 -4.23
C CYS A 132 -17.43 12.67 -4.55
N THR A 133 -17.56 14.01 -4.44
CA THR A 133 -16.44 14.93 -4.67
C THR A 133 -15.30 14.69 -3.68
N ARG A 134 -15.60 14.46 -2.39
CA ARG A 134 -14.57 14.12 -1.41
C ARG A 134 -13.84 12.82 -1.76
N TRP A 135 -14.55 11.79 -2.22
CA TRP A 135 -13.96 10.52 -2.64
C TRP A 135 -13.05 10.69 -3.85
N VAL A 136 -13.49 11.42 -4.88
CA VAL A 136 -12.67 11.70 -6.07
C VAL A 136 -11.41 12.47 -5.69
N ILE A 137 -11.52 13.51 -4.85
CA ILE A 137 -10.34 14.27 -4.39
C ILE A 137 -9.36 13.36 -3.62
N GLN A 138 -9.86 12.50 -2.71
CA GLN A 138 -9.00 11.56 -1.98
C GLN A 138 -8.33 10.55 -2.92
N ALA A 139 -9.07 9.97 -3.88
CA ALA A 139 -8.52 9.01 -4.83
C ALA A 139 -7.43 9.64 -5.70
N LEU A 140 -7.68 10.83 -6.26
CA LEU A 140 -6.68 11.57 -7.05
C LEU A 140 -5.45 11.90 -6.21
N PHE A 141 -5.64 12.32 -4.96
CA PHE A 141 -4.53 12.62 -4.06
C PHE A 141 -3.70 11.36 -3.75
N ILE A 142 -4.33 10.21 -3.52
CA ILE A 142 -3.63 8.93 -3.31
C ILE A 142 -2.81 8.57 -4.54
N ILE A 143 -3.37 8.70 -5.75
CA ILE A 143 -2.66 8.42 -7.00
C ILE A 143 -1.41 9.30 -7.13
N VAL A 144 -1.57 10.61 -6.95
CA VAL A 144 -0.47 11.57 -7.05
C VAL A 144 0.59 11.32 -5.97
N LEU A 145 0.18 11.14 -4.71
CA LEU A 145 1.09 10.87 -3.60
C LEU A 145 1.86 9.56 -3.80
N SER A 146 1.19 8.52 -4.28
CA SER A 146 1.79 7.21 -4.57
C SER A 146 2.84 7.31 -5.67
N TYR A 147 2.55 8.03 -6.75
CA TYR A 147 3.50 8.26 -7.83
C TYR A 147 4.71 9.07 -7.36
N ILE A 148 4.49 10.15 -6.60
CA ILE A 148 5.58 10.95 -6.02
C ILE A 148 6.46 10.08 -5.12
N THR A 149 5.86 9.26 -4.25
CA THR A 149 6.62 8.35 -3.36
C THR A 149 7.49 7.39 -4.17
N ALA A 150 6.90 6.73 -5.17
CA ALA A 150 7.58 5.77 -6.02
C ALA A 150 8.71 6.42 -6.84
N ALA A 151 8.48 7.59 -7.40
CA ALA A 151 9.48 8.33 -8.15
C ALA A 151 10.63 8.81 -7.25
N MET A 152 10.32 9.30 -6.04
CA MET A 152 11.35 9.67 -5.06
C MET A 152 12.23 8.48 -4.69
N GLU A 153 11.63 7.31 -4.46
CA GLU A 153 12.39 6.09 -4.18
C GLU A 153 13.25 5.65 -5.37
N ALA A 154 12.70 5.66 -6.58
CA ALA A 154 13.47 5.34 -7.79
C ALA A 154 14.68 6.27 -7.95
N ILE A 155 14.53 7.57 -7.66
CA ILE A 155 15.60 8.57 -7.72
C ILE A 155 16.63 8.37 -6.60
N THR A 156 16.21 8.03 -5.38
CA THR A 156 17.17 7.84 -4.27
C THR A 156 18.01 6.58 -4.46
N ILE A 157 17.44 5.51 -5.01
CA ILE A 157 18.16 4.25 -5.25
C ILE A 157 18.95 4.30 -6.57
N ALA A 158 18.62 5.19 -7.51
CA ALA A 158 19.33 5.35 -8.79
C ALA A 158 20.85 5.52 -8.67
N ASN A 159 21.33 6.11 -7.58
CA ASN A 159 22.75 6.35 -7.34
C ASN A 159 23.43 5.22 -6.54
N PHE A 160 22.69 4.17 -6.17
CA PHE A 160 23.25 3.05 -5.45
C PHE A 160 24.07 2.17 -6.41
N PRO A 161 25.38 1.98 -6.18
CA PRO A 161 26.26 1.32 -7.16
C PRO A 161 25.95 -0.15 -7.39
N TYR A 162 25.13 -0.76 -6.52
CA TYR A 162 24.77 -2.16 -6.60
C TYR A 162 23.32 -2.42 -7.00
N TYR A 163 22.67 -1.41 -7.59
CA TYR A 163 21.36 -1.55 -8.20
C TYR A 163 21.40 -1.09 -9.64
N ASP A 164 21.26 -2.05 -10.55
CA ASP A 164 21.42 -1.83 -11.97
C ASP A 164 20.08 -1.90 -12.70
N PHE A 165 19.95 -1.09 -13.75
CA PHE A 165 18.75 -0.98 -14.58
C PHE A 165 19.14 -1.06 -16.05
N VAL A 166 18.37 -1.82 -16.83
CA VAL A 166 18.54 -1.88 -18.30
C VAL A 166 18.28 -0.50 -18.93
N ASP A 167 17.16 0.14 -18.58
CA ASP A 167 16.83 1.50 -19.01
C ASP A 167 16.36 2.34 -17.81
N ARG A 168 17.19 3.32 -17.44
CA ARG A 168 16.91 4.24 -16.32
C ARG A 168 15.76 5.19 -16.61
N TRP A 169 15.61 5.65 -17.85
CA TRP A 169 14.55 6.59 -18.22
C TRP A 169 13.18 5.92 -18.15
N MET A 170 13.08 4.69 -18.65
CA MET A 170 11.85 3.91 -18.55
C MET A 170 11.53 3.53 -17.10
N MET A 171 12.55 3.22 -16.29
CA MET A 171 12.37 3.01 -14.85
C MET A 171 11.79 4.24 -14.15
N TYR A 172 12.30 5.45 -14.44
CA TYR A 172 11.83 6.66 -13.74
C TYR A 172 10.44 7.10 -14.14
N THR A 173 10.00 6.79 -15.35
CA THR A 173 8.70 7.21 -15.88
C THR A 173 7.65 6.11 -15.66
N VAL A 174 7.75 5.03 -16.41
CA VAL A 174 6.79 3.91 -16.39
C VAL A 174 7.04 2.99 -15.20
N GLY A 175 8.30 2.76 -14.83
CA GLY A 175 8.64 1.94 -13.67
C GLY A 175 8.17 2.55 -12.34
N SER A 176 8.26 3.86 -12.19
CA SER A 176 7.69 4.59 -11.04
C SER A 176 6.17 4.43 -10.97
N LEU A 177 5.46 4.44 -12.11
CA LEU A 177 4.02 4.19 -12.14
C LEU A 177 3.70 2.73 -11.77
N PHE A 178 4.47 1.77 -12.28
CA PHE A 178 4.32 0.37 -11.93
C PHE A 178 4.56 0.14 -10.44
N TYR A 179 5.54 0.82 -9.86
CA TYR A 179 5.82 0.73 -8.43
C TYR A 179 4.78 1.47 -7.58
N ALA A 180 4.24 2.60 -8.06
CA ALA A 180 3.19 3.36 -7.38
C ALA A 180 1.91 2.54 -7.10
N MET A 181 1.67 1.49 -7.89
CA MET A 181 0.59 0.52 -7.67
C MET A 181 0.60 -0.09 -6.26
N TYR A 182 1.77 -0.20 -5.62
CA TYR A 182 1.89 -0.78 -4.29
C TYR A 182 1.17 0.14 -3.30
N PHE A 183 1.36 1.44 -3.49
CA PHE A 183 0.82 2.49 -2.65
C PHE A 183 -0.64 2.85 -2.96
N PHE A 184 -1.10 2.64 -4.19
CA PHE A 184 -2.52 2.84 -4.55
C PHE A 184 -3.47 2.05 -3.65
N ILE A 185 -3.05 0.84 -3.25
CA ILE A 185 -3.84 -0.03 -2.37
C ILE A 185 -3.35 0.09 -0.92
N SER A 186 -2.04 0.14 -0.69
CA SER A 186 -1.52 0.11 0.69
C SER A 186 -1.90 1.36 1.50
N TYR A 187 -1.88 2.56 0.91
CA TYR A 187 -2.22 3.81 1.60
C TYR A 187 -3.67 3.87 2.10
N PRO A 188 -4.71 3.69 1.26
CA PRO A 188 -6.09 3.73 1.73
C PRO A 188 -6.40 2.62 2.73
N MET A 189 -5.66 1.51 2.68
CA MET A 189 -5.86 0.38 3.57
C MET A 189 -5.20 0.62 4.93
N TYR A 190 -3.96 1.11 4.93
CA TYR A 190 -3.16 1.39 6.13
C TYR A 190 -3.72 2.54 6.97
N ILE A 191 -4.31 3.58 6.37
CA ILE A 191 -4.93 4.68 7.14
C ILE A 191 -6.12 4.23 7.99
N ARG A 192 -6.70 3.05 7.73
CA ARG A 192 -7.82 2.53 8.55
C ARG A 192 -7.35 1.94 9.87
N LEU A 193 -6.06 1.63 10.00
CA LEU A 193 -5.49 1.04 11.22
C LEU A 193 -5.67 1.98 12.42
N ASP A 194 -6.48 1.54 13.38
CA ASP A 194 -6.81 2.27 14.62
C ASP A 194 -7.38 3.69 14.42
N GLU A 195 -7.94 3.99 13.25
CA GLU A 195 -8.45 5.34 12.96
C GLU A 195 -9.71 5.67 13.78
N LYS A 196 -10.49 4.65 14.15
CA LYS A 196 -11.65 4.79 15.03
C LYS A 196 -11.24 4.51 16.50
N PRO A 197 -11.28 5.51 17.40
CA PRO A 197 -10.84 5.32 18.78
C PRO A 197 -11.63 4.26 19.57
N ASN A 198 -12.92 4.10 19.25
CA ASN A 198 -13.83 3.18 19.94
C ASN A 198 -13.78 1.74 19.38
N GLU A 199 -13.10 1.52 18.25
CA GLU A 199 -13.02 0.24 17.56
C GLU A 199 -11.56 -0.02 17.14
N PRO A 200 -10.61 -0.13 18.09
CA PRO A 200 -9.22 -0.38 17.77
C PRO A 200 -9.08 -1.77 17.11
N TRP A 201 -8.14 -1.86 16.18
CA TRP A 201 -7.88 -3.11 15.50
C TRP A 201 -7.21 -4.12 16.44
N THR A 202 -7.55 -5.38 16.26
CA THR A 202 -6.79 -6.50 16.82
C THR A 202 -5.53 -6.75 15.99
N VAL A 203 -4.50 -7.36 16.57
CA VAL A 203 -3.29 -7.78 15.82
C VAL A 203 -3.67 -8.68 14.64
N TRP A 204 -4.62 -9.58 14.84
CA TRP A 204 -5.08 -10.49 13.78
C TRP A 204 -5.71 -9.75 12.61
N GLN A 205 -6.50 -8.70 12.86
CA GLN A 205 -7.04 -7.85 11.79
C GLN A 205 -5.92 -7.18 11.00
N SER A 206 -4.86 -6.68 11.66
CA SER A 206 -3.68 -6.13 10.96
C SER A 206 -2.98 -7.17 10.09
N VAL A 207 -2.86 -8.41 10.56
CA VAL A 207 -2.26 -9.53 9.81
C VAL A 207 -3.09 -9.87 8.58
N VAL A 208 -4.41 -10.05 8.74
CA VAL A 208 -5.30 -10.41 7.63
C VAL A 208 -5.40 -9.28 6.61
N ASP A 209 -5.50 -8.03 7.08
CA ASP A 209 -5.59 -6.87 6.19
C ASP A 209 -4.31 -6.69 5.37
N SER A 210 -3.12 -6.78 5.99
CA SER A 210 -1.85 -6.67 5.25
C SER A 210 -1.66 -7.79 4.22
N MET A 211 -2.06 -9.03 4.52
CA MET A 211 -2.09 -10.13 3.54
C MET A 211 -3.09 -9.87 2.41
N GLY A 212 -4.29 -9.37 2.72
CA GLY A 212 -5.30 -9.02 1.73
C GLY A 212 -4.81 -7.92 0.78
N VAL A 213 -4.16 -6.89 1.32
CA VAL A 213 -3.53 -5.83 0.54
C VAL A 213 -2.42 -6.37 -0.35
N ALA A 214 -1.55 -7.23 0.19
CA ALA A 214 -0.51 -7.88 -0.60
C ALA A 214 -1.12 -8.66 -1.78
N MET A 215 -2.20 -9.41 -1.56
CA MET A 215 -2.85 -10.18 -2.62
C MET A 215 -3.47 -9.27 -3.70
N ILE A 216 -4.12 -8.17 -3.32
CA ILE A 216 -4.70 -7.22 -4.27
C ILE A 216 -3.60 -6.57 -5.11
N VAL A 217 -2.51 -6.15 -4.47
CA VAL A 217 -1.34 -5.61 -5.18
C VAL A 217 -0.79 -6.65 -6.15
N LEU A 218 -0.58 -7.89 -5.70
CA LEU A 218 -0.09 -8.98 -6.56
C LEU A 218 -0.96 -9.14 -7.82
N ILE A 219 -2.28 -9.21 -7.66
CA ILE A 219 -3.23 -9.32 -8.78
C ILE A 219 -3.08 -8.13 -9.73
N MET A 220 -2.96 -6.91 -9.21
CA MET A 220 -2.82 -5.70 -10.01
C MET A 220 -1.49 -5.67 -10.79
N LEU A 221 -0.39 -6.13 -10.19
CA LEU A 221 0.90 -6.29 -10.89
C LEU A 221 0.82 -7.37 -11.96
N ASP A 222 0.09 -8.45 -11.71
CA ASP A 222 -0.08 -9.52 -12.69
C ASP A 222 -0.94 -9.09 -13.88
N PHE A 223 -1.99 -8.28 -13.65
CA PHE A 223 -2.74 -7.63 -14.73
C PHE A 223 -1.85 -6.76 -15.60
N TRP A 224 -0.94 -5.99 -15.02
CA TRP A 224 0.03 -5.21 -15.80
C TRP A 224 0.97 -6.12 -16.59
N ARG A 225 1.54 -7.13 -15.95
CA ARG A 225 2.44 -8.10 -16.59
C ARG A 225 1.79 -8.78 -17.80
N ILE A 226 0.52 -9.17 -17.69
CA ILE A 226 -0.21 -9.87 -18.76
C ILE A 226 -0.71 -8.88 -19.83
N GLY A 227 -1.23 -7.73 -19.41
CA GLY A 227 -1.88 -6.77 -20.32
C GLY A 227 -0.92 -5.84 -21.05
N VAL A 228 0.12 -5.36 -20.36
CA VAL A 228 1.11 -4.42 -20.90
C VAL A 228 2.42 -5.13 -21.23
N GLY A 229 2.86 -6.04 -20.37
CA GLY A 229 4.13 -6.75 -20.54
C GLY A 229 5.34 -6.03 -19.95
N PRO A 230 6.56 -6.55 -20.22
CA PRO A 230 7.81 -5.92 -19.82
C PRO A 230 7.98 -4.54 -20.45
N ILE A 231 8.54 -3.60 -19.70
CA ILE A 231 8.79 -2.25 -20.21
C ILE A 231 10.14 -2.12 -20.90
N VAL A 232 11.04 -3.10 -20.74
CA VAL A 232 12.38 -3.11 -21.34
C VAL A 232 12.67 -4.47 -21.96
N ASP A 233 13.49 -4.48 -23.00
CA ASP A 233 14.01 -5.72 -23.58
C ASP A 233 15.05 -6.31 -22.63
N ILE A 234 14.73 -7.44 -22.01
CA ILE A 234 15.62 -8.10 -21.04
C ILE A 234 16.48 -9.12 -21.79
N PRO A 235 17.81 -8.93 -21.87
CA PRO A 235 18.71 -9.88 -22.52
C PRO A 235 18.60 -11.25 -21.84
N GLY A 236 18.30 -12.30 -22.63
CA GLY A 236 18.08 -13.67 -22.15
C GLY A 236 16.62 -14.05 -21.85
N VAL A 237 15.67 -13.12 -21.99
CA VAL A 237 14.22 -13.40 -21.94
C VAL A 237 13.57 -13.31 -23.33
N ALA A 238 14.32 -12.78 -24.31
CA ALA A 238 13.90 -12.52 -25.69
C ALA A 238 13.91 -13.75 -26.63
N GLU A 239 13.68 -14.96 -26.10
CA GLU A 239 13.15 -16.08 -26.90
C GLU A 239 11.67 -16.30 -26.52
N CYS A 240 10.93 -15.20 -26.35
CA CYS A 240 9.51 -15.20 -25.98
C CYS A 240 8.58 -15.43 -27.19
N GLY A 241 8.99 -16.33 -28.09
CA GLY A 241 8.05 -17.12 -28.90
C GLY A 241 7.62 -18.39 -28.16
N ASP A 242 8.46 -18.88 -27.23
CA ASP A 242 8.26 -20.15 -26.52
C ASP A 242 7.89 -19.98 -25.04
N CYS A 243 8.14 -18.82 -24.42
CA CYS A 243 7.86 -18.59 -22.99
C CYS A 243 6.36 -18.55 -22.62
N VAL A 244 5.46 -18.29 -23.59
CA VAL A 244 4.00 -18.38 -23.35
C VAL A 244 3.55 -19.83 -23.12
N LYS A 245 4.34 -20.83 -23.54
CA LYS A 245 4.00 -22.25 -23.37
C LYS A 245 4.40 -22.85 -22.02
N HIS A 246 5.32 -22.23 -21.26
CA HIS A 246 5.94 -22.92 -20.12
C HIS A 246 5.87 -22.22 -18.75
N HIS A 247 5.27 -21.05 -18.63
CA HIS A 247 5.15 -20.39 -17.31
C HIS A 247 3.73 -19.96 -16.98
N SER A 248 2.89 -20.96 -16.69
CA SER A 248 1.92 -20.81 -15.60
C SER A 248 2.67 -20.53 -14.28
N LEU A 249 1.96 -19.94 -13.32
CA LEU A 249 2.48 -19.42 -12.05
C LEU A 249 3.64 -20.28 -11.47
N PRO A 250 4.76 -19.67 -11.01
CA PRO A 250 5.97 -20.41 -10.63
C PRO A 250 5.77 -21.50 -9.57
N TRP A 251 4.65 -21.50 -8.85
CA TRP A 251 4.29 -22.48 -7.81
C TRP A 251 3.30 -23.58 -8.25
N LEU A 252 2.94 -23.66 -9.54
CA LEU A 252 2.00 -24.66 -10.08
C LEU A 252 2.67 -25.76 -10.93
N SER A 253 3.99 -25.92 -10.84
CA SER A 253 4.69 -27.07 -11.42
C SER A 253 4.71 -28.24 -10.42
N LEU A 254 3.61 -29.01 -10.40
CA LEU A 254 3.60 -30.41 -9.96
C LEU A 254 3.65 -31.32 -11.19
#